data_AF-A0AA97BPS3-F1
#
_entry.id   AF-A0AA97BPS3-F1
#
_cell.length_a   1.000
_cell.length_b   1.000
_cell.length_c   1.000
_cell.angle_alpha   90.00
_cell.angle_beta   90.00
_cell.angle_gamma   90.00
#
_symmetry.space_group_name_H-M   'P 1'
#
loop_
_entity.id
_entity.type
_entity.pdbx_description
1 polymer ?
#
loop_
_entity_poly.entity_id
_entity_poly.type
_entity_poly.pdbx_seq_one_letter_code
_entity_poly.pdbx_strand_id
1 'polypeptide(L)' 'MSTTNQITKRPNQAPAQFMRIANESDLFKKGRTLWYHYSSSFGYERELVRSNTQRLAQGCGLPVSFVERAINHYLTH' A
#
# COMPACT_ATOMS: atom_id res chain seq x y z
N MET A 1 -12.05 17.19 45.40
CA MET A 1 -12.78 16.25 44.51
C MET A 1 -12.62 16.77 43.10
N SER A 2 -11.94 16.00 42.25
CA SER A 2 -11.52 16.40 40.90
C SER A 2 -12.46 15.78 39.86
N THR A 3 -12.94 16.56 38.90
CA THR A 3 -13.48 16.03 37.63
C THR A 3 -13.05 16.92 36.47
N THR A 4 -11.92 16.55 35.89
CA THR A 4 -11.36 17.12 34.67
C THR A 4 -12.05 16.46 33.47
N ASN A 5 -12.82 17.23 32.70
CA ASN A 5 -13.41 16.78 31.44
C ASN A 5 -12.30 16.48 30.42
N GLN A 6 -11.96 15.20 30.23
CA GLN A 6 -11.10 14.78 29.13
C GLN A 6 -11.93 14.63 27.85
N ILE A 7 -11.86 15.65 27.00
CA ILE A 7 -12.25 15.55 25.59
C ILE A 7 -11.16 14.70 24.90
N THR A 8 -11.47 13.43 24.65
CA THR A 8 -10.62 12.52 23.87
C THR A 8 -10.56 13.00 22.43
N LYS A 9 -9.58 13.86 22.10
CA LYS A 9 -9.22 14.18 20.71
C LYS A 9 -8.78 12.88 20.04
N ARG A 10 -9.62 12.32 19.17
CA ARG A 10 -9.18 11.28 18.21
C ARG A 10 -7.95 11.84 17.49
N PRO A 11 -6.84 11.09 17.41
CA PRO A 11 -5.75 11.53 16.54
C PRO A 11 -6.32 11.61 15.12
N ASN A 12 -6.26 12.80 14.52
CA ASN A 12 -6.44 12.99 13.09
C ASN A 12 -5.46 12.01 12.42
N GLN A 13 -5.96 10.87 11.94
CA GLN A 13 -5.24 10.05 10.97
C GLN A 13 -5.11 10.91 9.73
N ALA A 14 -4.00 11.63 9.63
CA ALA A 14 -3.59 12.25 8.38
C ALA A 14 -3.57 11.13 7.32
N PRO A 15 -4.33 11.24 6.21
CA PRO A 15 -4.22 10.25 5.17
C PRO A 15 -2.84 10.39 4.52
N ALA A 16 -2.00 9.39 4.78
CA ALA A 16 -0.86 8.97 3.97
C ALA A 16 0.09 10.08 3.48
N GLN A 17 1.15 10.34 4.25
CA GLN A 17 2.38 10.97 3.77
C GLN A 17 3.10 10.17 2.64
N PHE A 18 2.54 9.04 2.19
CA PHE A 18 2.93 8.39 0.94
C PHE A 18 2.35 9.08 -0.31
N MET A 19 1.58 10.16 -0.14
CA MET A 19 1.19 11.08 -1.21
C MET A 19 2.41 11.79 -1.79
N ARG A 20 3.12 11.11 -2.71
CA ARG A 20 3.67 11.60 -3.98
C ARG A 20 4.77 10.66 -4.45
N ILE A 21 4.39 9.53 -5.07
CA ILE A 21 5.14 9.21 -6.28
C ILE A 21 4.76 10.30 -7.28
N ALA A 22 5.70 11.19 -7.56
CA ALA A 22 5.48 12.36 -8.40
C ALA A 22 5.33 12.02 -9.89
N ASN A 23 5.68 10.79 -10.29
CA ASN A 23 5.78 10.38 -11.69
C ASN A 23 5.13 9.01 -11.94
N GLU A 24 4.20 8.93 -12.89
CA GLU A 24 3.57 7.67 -13.31
C GLU A 24 4.60 6.64 -13.78
N SER A 25 5.69 7.07 -14.43
CA SER A 25 6.79 6.18 -14.83
C SER A 25 7.43 5.45 -13.64
N ASP A 26 7.60 6.13 -12.50
CA ASP A 26 8.15 5.51 -11.30
C ASP A 26 7.15 4.57 -10.65
N LEU A 27 5.85 4.91 -10.68
CA LEU A 27 4.78 4.04 -10.22
C LEU A 27 4.74 2.75 -11.04
N PHE A 28 4.85 2.85 -12.37
CA PHE A 28 4.89 1.71 -13.27
C PHE A 28 6.11 0.81 -13.02
N LYS A 29 7.30 1.40 -12.90
CA LYS A 29 8.53 0.63 -12.57
C LYS A 29 8.39 -0.08 -11.23
N LYS A 30 7.86 0.61 -10.20
CA LYS A 30 7.59 -0.02 -8.90
C LYS A 30 6.57 -1.13 -9.00
N GLY A 31 5.50 -0.90 -9.76
CA GLY A 31 4.45 -1.88 -10.05
C GLY A 31 5.00 -3.14 -10.68
N ARG A 32 5.87 -3.02 -11.68
CA ARG A 32 6.56 -4.15 -12.31
C ARG A 32 7.39 -4.96 -11.31
N THR A 33 8.19 -4.29 -10.48
CA THR A 33 9.01 -4.98 -9.46
C THR A 33 8.13 -5.68 -8.43
N LEU A 34 7.09 -5.00 -7.94
CA LEU A 34 6.16 -5.57 -6.97
C LEU A 34 5.38 -6.76 -7.56
N TRP A 35 4.95 -6.67 -8.82
CA TRP A 35 4.28 -7.76 -9.52
C TRP A 35 5.20 -8.97 -9.71
N TYR A 36 6.47 -8.75 -10.05
CA TYR A 36 7.45 -9.84 -10.12
C TYR A 36 7.61 -10.54 -8.77
N HIS A 37 7.74 -9.80 -7.68
CA HIS A 37 7.83 -10.39 -6.34
C HIS A 37 6.53 -11.10 -5.93
N TYR A 38 5.38 -10.51 -6.25
CA TYR A 38 4.06 -11.09 -5.99
C TYR A 38 3.92 -12.43 -6.70
N SER A 39 4.11 -12.44 -8.02
CA SER A 39 3.94 -13.63 -8.86
C SER A 39 4.95 -14.73 -8.54
N SER A 40 6.19 -14.36 -8.23
CA SER A 40 7.22 -15.32 -7.80
C SER A 40 6.92 -15.96 -6.44
N SER A 41 6.21 -15.27 -5.55
CA SER A 41 5.97 -15.75 -4.18
C SER A 41 4.61 -16.43 -4.01
N PHE A 42 3.59 -15.98 -4.75
CA PHE A 42 2.19 -16.38 -4.57
C PHE A 42 1.54 -16.95 -5.83
N GLY A 43 2.20 -16.85 -7.00
CA GLY A 43 1.67 -17.30 -8.29
C GLY A 43 1.09 -16.18 -9.14
N TYR A 44 0.84 -16.49 -10.42
CA TYR A 44 0.42 -15.54 -11.45
C TYR A 44 -1.10 -15.37 -11.51
N GLU A 45 -1.76 -15.13 -10.38
CA GLU A 45 -3.20 -14.86 -10.38
C GLU A 45 -3.51 -13.48 -10.95
N ARG A 46 -4.48 -13.40 -11.87
CA ARG A 46 -4.89 -12.13 -12.48
C ARG A 46 -5.44 -11.12 -11.46
N GLU A 47 -6.00 -11.62 -10.35
CA GLU A 47 -6.54 -10.80 -9.28
C GLU A 47 -5.59 -10.78 -8.08
N LEU A 48 -5.42 -9.59 -7.50
CA LEU A 48 -4.64 -9.43 -6.28
C LEU A 48 -5.42 -9.92 -5.07
N VAL A 49 -5.02 -11.06 -4.52
CA VAL A 49 -5.49 -11.54 -3.23
C VAL A 49 -4.93 -10.64 -2.12
N ARG A 50 -5.83 -9.97 -1.38
CA ARG A 50 -5.48 -8.97 -0.36
C ARG A 50 -4.53 -9.47 0.71
N SER A 51 -4.68 -10.72 1.18
CA SER A 51 -3.78 -11.31 2.19
C SER A 51 -2.36 -11.48 1.66
N ASN A 52 -2.18 -11.87 0.40
CA ASN A 52 -0.88 -11.95 -0.26
C ASN A 52 -0.27 -10.56 -0.45
N THR A 53 -1.09 -9.59 -0.85
CA THR A 53 -0.64 -8.20 -1.01
C THR A 53 -0.23 -7.58 0.33
N GLN A 54 -0.92 -7.92 1.43
CA GLN A 54 -0.51 -7.55 2.78
C GLN A 54 0.86 -8.13 3.17
N ARG A 55 1.09 -9.41 2.89
CA ARG A 55 2.39 -10.06 3.14
C ARG A 55 3.51 -9.45 2.32
N LEU A 56 3.25 -9.15 1.04
CA LEU A 56 4.20 -8.45 0.17
C LEU A 56 4.51 -7.05 0.69
N ALA A 57 3.49 -6.29 1.06
CA ALA A 57 3.61 -4.94 1.59
C ALA A 57 4.44 -4.90 2.88
N GLN A 58 4.22 -5.86 3.79
CA GLN A 58 5.05 -6.04 4.99
C GLN A 58 6.51 -6.35 4.63
N GLY A 59 6.75 -7.27 3.69
CA GLY A 59 8.10 -7.63 3.25
C GLY A 59 8.85 -6.48 2.55
N CYS A 60 8.12 -5.59 1.86
CA CYS A 60 8.70 -4.44 1.18
C CYS A 60 8.74 -3.16 2.03
N GLY A 61 8.16 -3.16 3.24
CA GLY A 61 8.04 -1.96 4.07
C GLY A 61 7.16 -0.86 3.44
N LEU A 62 6.17 -1.25 2.64
CA LEU A 62 5.29 -0.34 1.91
C LEU A 62 3.85 -0.45 2.41
N PRO A 63 3.02 0.61 2.28
CA PRO A 63 1.59 0.50 2.53
C PRO A 63 0.92 -0.46 1.55
N VAL A 64 -0.02 -1.27 2.04
CA VAL A 64 -0.78 -2.22 1.21
C VAL A 64 -1.48 -1.51 0.05
N SER A 65 -2.14 -0.38 0.33
CA SER A 65 -2.82 0.43 -0.69
C SER A 65 -1.88 0.98 -1.77
N PHE A 66 -0.63 1.27 -1.41
CA PHE A 66 0.38 1.68 -2.38
C PHE A 66 0.79 0.51 -3.28
N VAL A 67 1.01 -0.67 -2.69
CA VAL A 67 1.35 -1.89 -3.43
C VAL A 67 0.24 -2.26 -4.41
N GLU A 68 -1.02 -2.28 -3.93
CA GLU A 68 -2.20 -2.52 -4.77
C GLU A 68 -2.26 -1.52 -5.94
N ARG A 69 -2.12 -0.23 -5.65
CA ARG A 69 -2.16 0.82 -6.68
C ARG A 69 -1.03 0.67 -7.71
N ALA A 70 0.20 0.39 -7.26
CA ALA A 70 1.35 0.26 -8.14
C ALA A 70 1.25 -0.98 -9.04
N ILE A 71 0.89 -2.14 -8.48
CA ILE A 71 0.70 -3.36 -9.27
C ILE A 71 -0.46 -3.19 -10.25
N ASN A 72 -1.62 -2.68 -9.80
CA ASN A 72 -2.74 -2.44 -10.69
C ASN A 72 -2.37 -1.49 -11.83
N HIS A 73 -1.65 -0.39 -11.52
CA HIS A 73 -1.20 0.55 -12.55
C HIS A 73 -0.28 -0.12 -13.59
N TYR A 74 0.61 -1.02 -13.18
CA TYR A 74 1.45 -1.81 -14.09
C TYR A 74 0.66 -2.81 -14.92
N LEU A 75 -0.36 -3.47 -14.34
CA LEU A 75 -1.15 -4.48 -15.06
C LEU A 75 -2.15 -3.87 -16.05
N THR A 76 -2.49 -2.59 -15.91
CA THR A 76 -3.44 -1.89 -16.78
C THR A 76 -2.79 -1.03 -17.87
N HIS A 77 -1.46 -0.88 -17.87
CA HIS A 77 -0.68 -0.10 -18.85
C HIS A 77 0.33 -0.98 -19.57
#